data_AF-A0AAX4HUP2-F1
#
_entry.id   AF-A0AAX4HUP2-F1
#
_cell.length_a   1.000
_cell.length_b   1.000
_cell.length_c   1.000
_cell.angle_alpha   90.00
_cell.angle_beta   90.00
_cell.angle_gamma   90.00
#
_symmetry.space_group_name_H-M   'P 1'
#
loop_
_entity.id
_entity.type
_entity.pdbx_description
1 polymer ?
#
loop_
_entity_poly.entity_id
_entity_poly.type
_entity_poly.pdbx_seq_one_letter_code
_entity_poly.pdbx_strand_id
1 'polypeptide(L)'
;MSSNLPIKSSSRAGRFKKKLVSESELHAEAPFVLAKVTPFQKLLSGSDFVAAYILTYLSHRYPTNWLGSKKNSLKISGVAWRDLPFTFEPNILKRLEGVETLNEIFANFALKSTPESVNRAVLEWSAGRYGLELMFRIPYPAEVLKQQKMGRRCVTAIVDQRLSTYILGERDALSFIMHDLIHADHFYYHNECYRGQLGFYGLLDQTIAYFDLSNEAFASEFEYLIADMNAYAVHLLKCLKSAMIHYFSEDYFRGWTQALNPPVALYALNTPAYVPVEMDSQLLTWLDQYRLS
;
A
#
# COMPACT_ATOMS: atom_id res chain seq x y z
N MET A 1 -28.65 -41.09 3.95
CA MET A 1 -28.95 -39.70 3.51
C MET A 1 -28.09 -38.76 4.33
N SER A 2 -26.90 -38.44 3.83
CA SER A 2 -25.95 -37.54 4.51
C SER A 2 -26.17 -36.13 3.99
N SER A 3 -26.62 -35.25 4.88
CA SER A 3 -26.84 -33.83 4.60
C SER A 3 -25.48 -33.11 4.51
N ASN A 4 -24.97 -32.96 3.29
CA ASN A 4 -23.89 -32.03 2.98
C ASN A 4 -24.40 -30.60 3.17
N LEU A 5 -24.22 -30.05 4.38
CA LEU A 5 -24.36 -28.62 4.59
C LEU A 5 -23.13 -27.91 3.98
N PRO A 6 -23.33 -26.88 3.14
CA PRO A 6 -22.22 -26.16 2.55
C PRO A 6 -21.44 -25.44 3.64
N ILE A 7 -20.13 -25.72 3.70
CA ILE A 7 -19.16 -24.94 4.47
C ILE A 7 -19.25 -23.50 3.95
N LYS A 8 -19.82 -22.60 4.76
CA LYS A 8 -19.80 -21.16 4.49
C LYS A 8 -18.33 -20.72 4.54
N SER A 9 -17.71 -20.51 3.39
CA SER A 9 -16.42 -19.83 3.31
C SER A 9 -16.61 -18.37 3.72
N SER A 10 -16.24 -18.05 4.96
CA SER A 10 -16.35 -16.71 5.53
C SER A 10 -15.16 -15.82 5.17
N SER A 11 -14.81 -15.76 3.89
CA SER A 11 -13.85 -14.78 3.38
C SER A 11 -14.15 -14.49 1.91
N ARG A 12 -15.27 -13.82 1.63
CA ARG A 12 -15.31 -13.04 0.40
C ARG A 12 -14.17 -12.03 0.52
N ALA A 13 -13.20 -12.10 -0.39
CA ALA A 13 -12.24 -11.03 -0.63
C ALA A 13 -13.03 -9.78 -1.05
N GLY A 14 -13.59 -9.08 -0.06
CA GLY A 14 -14.33 -7.86 -0.28
C GLY A 14 -13.34 -6.81 -0.75
N ARG A 15 -13.63 -6.16 -1.89
CA ARG A 15 -12.86 -4.98 -2.32
C ARG A 15 -12.81 -3.99 -1.16
N PHE A 16 -11.59 -3.63 -0.72
CA PHE A 16 -11.39 -2.64 0.31
C PHE A 16 -12.04 -1.33 -0.12
N LYS A 17 -12.93 -0.78 0.73
CA LYS A 17 -13.70 0.43 0.39
C LYS A 17 -12.77 1.63 0.37
N LYS A 18 -12.85 2.45 -0.68
CA LYS A 18 -12.07 3.70 -0.77
C LYS A 18 -12.56 4.77 0.21
N LYS A 19 -13.87 4.89 0.40
CA LYS A 19 -14.51 5.84 1.33
C LYS A 19 -15.15 5.06 2.47
N LEU A 20 -14.66 5.23 3.69
CA LEU A 20 -15.18 4.52 4.87
C LEU A 20 -16.26 5.32 5.59
N VAL A 21 -16.20 6.65 5.51
CA VAL A 21 -17.14 7.61 6.12
C VAL A 21 -17.42 8.77 5.17
N SER A 22 -18.47 9.54 5.43
CA SER A 22 -18.87 10.75 4.69
C SER A 22 -18.01 11.97 5.03
N GLU A 23 -18.06 13.03 4.22
CA GLU A 23 -17.29 14.27 4.48
C GLU A 23 -17.68 14.96 5.79
N SER A 24 -18.97 14.94 6.15
CA SER A 24 -19.42 15.49 7.43
C SER A 24 -18.84 14.71 8.62
N GLU A 25 -18.70 13.40 8.49
CA GLU A 25 -18.03 12.55 9.49
C GLU A 25 -16.52 12.84 9.54
N LEU A 26 -15.86 13.04 8.40
CA LEU A 26 -14.43 13.44 8.35
C LEU A 26 -14.19 14.75 9.10
N HIS A 27 -15.03 15.75 8.86
CA HIS A 27 -14.92 17.04 9.53
C HIS A 27 -15.10 16.91 11.06
N ALA A 28 -16.03 16.06 11.50
CA ALA A 28 -16.28 15.82 12.92
C ALA A 28 -15.15 15.04 13.62
N GLU A 29 -14.55 14.04 12.95
CA GLU A 29 -13.51 13.21 13.57
C GLU A 29 -12.10 13.84 13.53
N ALA A 30 -11.83 14.73 12.56
CA ALA A 30 -10.51 15.29 12.35
C ALA A 30 -9.89 15.96 13.60
N PRO A 31 -10.59 16.82 14.37
CA PRO A 31 -10.04 17.40 15.59
C PRO A 31 -9.70 16.35 16.66
N PHE A 32 -10.53 15.32 16.79
CA PHE A 32 -10.31 14.22 17.73
C PHE A 32 -9.05 13.44 17.36
N VAL A 33 -8.94 13.01 16.10
CA VAL A 33 -7.79 12.25 15.61
C VAL A 33 -6.52 13.07 15.77
N LEU A 34 -6.52 14.32 15.31
CA LEU A 34 -5.36 15.19 15.36
C LEU A 34 -4.85 15.36 16.80
N ALA A 35 -5.75 15.62 17.76
CA ALA A 35 -5.39 15.77 19.17
C ALA A 35 -4.79 14.50 19.77
N LYS A 36 -5.20 13.31 19.30
CA LYS A 36 -4.72 12.01 19.80
C LYS A 36 -3.40 11.58 19.18
N VAL A 37 -3.17 11.84 17.89
CA VAL A 37 -1.99 11.34 17.17
C VAL A 37 -0.79 12.29 17.21
N THR A 38 -1.03 13.61 17.23
CA THR A 38 0.04 14.63 17.20
C THR A 38 1.08 14.46 18.32
N PRO A 39 0.71 14.17 19.59
CA PRO A 39 1.69 14.06 20.66
C PRO A 39 2.75 12.96 20.44
N PHE A 40 2.44 11.93 19.65
CA PHE A 40 3.33 10.78 19.45
C PHE A 40 4.02 10.77 18.08
N GLN A 41 3.74 11.75 17.22
CA GLN A 41 4.26 11.83 15.86
C GLN A 41 5.78 11.71 15.78
N LYS A 42 6.49 12.25 16.78
CA LYS A 42 7.97 12.23 16.85
C LYS A 42 8.53 11.27 17.91
N LEU A 43 7.65 10.62 18.68
CA LEU A 43 8.05 9.77 19.81
C LEU A 43 8.07 8.29 19.45
N LEU A 44 7.23 7.89 18.51
CA LEU A 44 7.07 6.50 18.11
C LEU A 44 7.90 6.17 16.87
N SER A 45 8.28 4.89 16.76
CA SER A 45 8.76 4.33 15.50
C SER A 45 7.67 4.46 14.42
N GLY A 46 8.05 4.36 13.14
CA GLY A 46 7.08 4.43 12.04
C GLY A 46 5.95 3.40 12.18
N SER A 47 6.30 2.14 12.47
CA SER A 47 5.32 1.06 12.66
C SER A 47 4.43 1.28 13.88
N ASP A 48 4.99 1.70 15.01
CA ASP A 48 4.21 1.94 16.24
C ASP A 48 3.27 3.14 16.06
N PHE A 49 3.73 4.20 15.40
CA PHE A 49 2.91 5.36 15.06
C PHE A 49 1.72 4.94 14.19
N VAL A 50 1.96 4.17 13.13
CA VAL A 50 0.90 3.72 12.22
C VAL A 50 -0.07 2.77 12.90
N ALA A 51 0.42 1.85 13.73
CA ALA A 51 -0.43 1.00 14.56
C ALA A 51 -1.35 1.84 15.47
N ALA A 52 -0.78 2.83 16.17
CA ALA A 52 -1.54 3.73 17.04
C ALA A 52 -2.55 4.61 16.26
N TYR A 53 -2.15 5.08 15.08
CA TYR A 53 -2.99 5.86 14.17
C TYR A 53 -4.22 5.07 13.75
N ILE A 54 -4.03 3.82 13.30
CA ILE A 54 -5.13 2.92 12.93
C ILE A 54 -6.06 2.66 14.12
N LEU A 55 -5.52 2.35 15.30
CA LEU A 55 -6.33 2.09 16.50
C LEU A 55 -7.10 3.34 16.98
N THR A 56 -6.54 4.54 16.80
CA THR A 56 -7.24 5.81 17.10
C THR A 56 -8.50 5.92 16.26
N TYR A 57 -8.40 5.71 14.94
CA TYR A 57 -9.56 5.73 14.06
C TYR A 57 -10.58 4.63 14.38
N LEU A 58 -10.10 3.39 14.55
CA LEU A 58 -10.98 2.26 14.76
C LEU A 58 -11.76 2.37 16.08
N SER A 59 -11.09 2.80 17.15
CA SER A 59 -11.73 3.02 18.45
C SER A 59 -12.71 4.20 18.43
N HIS A 60 -12.45 5.24 17.64
CA HIS A 60 -13.38 6.35 17.48
C HIS A 60 -14.64 5.96 16.69
N ARG A 61 -14.44 5.35 15.50
CA ARG A 61 -15.55 4.98 14.59
C ARG A 61 -16.37 3.79 15.10
N TYR A 62 -15.77 2.92 15.91
CA TYR A 62 -16.36 1.64 16.33
C TYR A 62 -16.06 1.32 17.81
N PRO A 63 -16.48 2.17 18.77
CA PRO A 63 -16.01 2.15 20.16
C PRO A 63 -16.14 0.79 20.86
N THR A 64 -17.22 0.06 20.57
CA THR A 64 -17.52 -1.22 21.23
C THR A 64 -17.17 -2.46 20.40
N ASN A 65 -16.84 -2.32 19.11
CA ASN A 65 -16.74 -3.47 18.18
C ASN A 65 -15.64 -3.39 17.12
N TRP A 66 -14.60 -2.57 17.32
CA TRP A 66 -13.44 -2.57 16.44
C TRP A 66 -12.54 -3.81 16.56
N LEU A 67 -12.46 -4.39 17.76
CA LEU A 67 -11.63 -5.57 18.02
C LEU A 67 -12.42 -6.84 17.66
N GLY A 68 -11.95 -7.60 16.69
CA GLY A 68 -12.51 -8.89 16.25
C GLY A 68 -11.99 -10.08 17.05
N SER A 69 -12.31 -11.30 16.64
CA SER A 69 -11.91 -12.52 17.38
C SER A 69 -10.39 -12.60 17.60
N LYS A 70 -10.01 -13.17 18.74
CA LYS A 70 -8.61 -13.52 19.03
C LYS A 70 -8.24 -14.70 18.13
N LYS A 71 -7.22 -14.51 17.29
CA LYS A 71 -6.67 -15.51 16.36
C LYS A 71 -5.53 -16.30 16.99
N ASN A 72 -4.63 -15.59 17.67
CA ASN A 72 -3.37 -16.13 18.18
C ASN A 72 -3.13 -15.69 19.64
N SER A 73 -2.08 -16.22 20.27
CA SER A 73 -1.60 -15.76 21.59
C SER A 73 -0.09 -15.52 21.56
N LEU A 74 0.37 -14.78 20.56
CA LEU A 74 1.77 -14.39 20.37
C LEU A 74 2.12 -13.24 21.31
N LYS A 75 3.31 -13.32 21.92
CA LYS A 75 3.95 -12.23 22.65
C LYS A 75 4.95 -11.55 21.74
N ILE A 76 4.77 -10.26 21.49
CA ILE A 76 5.59 -9.50 20.53
C ILE A 76 5.99 -8.17 21.16
N SER A 77 7.29 -7.89 21.17
CA SER A 77 7.84 -6.62 21.66
C SER A 77 7.29 -5.44 20.85
N GLY A 78 7.19 -4.28 21.48
CA GLY A 78 6.73 -3.05 20.86
C GLY A 78 6.33 -2.05 21.93
N VAL A 79 5.72 -0.95 21.52
CA VAL A 79 5.24 0.06 22.48
C VAL A 79 4.04 -0.48 23.25
N ALA A 80 4.06 -0.28 24.57
CA ALA A 80 2.94 -0.66 25.42
C ALA A 80 1.72 0.19 25.07
N TRP A 81 0.61 -0.46 24.71
CA TRP A 81 -0.56 0.30 24.23
C TRP A 81 -1.20 1.16 25.34
N ARG A 82 -0.95 0.82 26.61
CA ARG A 82 -1.44 1.57 27.78
C ARG A 82 -0.72 2.89 28.01
N ASP A 83 0.47 3.06 27.44
CA ASP A 83 1.24 4.31 27.54
C ASP A 83 0.75 5.35 26.52
N LEU A 84 -0.17 4.96 25.64
CA LEU A 84 -0.80 5.81 24.64
C LEU A 84 -2.18 6.28 25.15
N PRO A 85 -2.66 7.46 24.75
CA PRO A 85 -3.85 8.09 25.30
C PRO A 85 -5.12 7.54 24.64
N PHE A 86 -5.18 6.22 24.53
CA PHE A 86 -6.39 5.53 24.13
C PHE A 86 -7.40 5.56 25.26
N THR A 87 -8.66 5.63 24.87
CA THR A 87 -9.80 5.43 25.76
C THR A 87 -10.62 4.33 25.13
N PHE A 88 -10.51 3.12 25.68
CA PHE A 88 -11.23 1.95 25.18
C PHE A 88 -12.40 1.61 26.11
N GLU A 89 -13.50 1.17 25.51
CA GLU A 89 -14.67 0.70 26.24
C GLU A 89 -14.34 -0.50 27.15
N PRO A 90 -15.02 -0.69 28.29
CA PRO A 90 -14.72 -1.75 29.25
C PRO A 90 -14.71 -3.16 28.64
N ASN A 91 -15.58 -3.41 27.65
CA ASN A 91 -15.65 -4.69 26.95
C ASN A 91 -14.41 -4.94 26.07
N ILE A 92 -13.81 -3.89 25.51
CA ILE A 92 -12.54 -3.97 24.77
C ILE A 92 -11.38 -4.19 25.73
N LEU A 93 -11.32 -3.43 26.84
CA LEU A 93 -10.28 -3.58 27.87
C LEU A 93 -10.22 -5.01 28.43
N LYS A 94 -11.38 -5.61 28.74
CA LYS A 94 -11.48 -7.01 29.17
C LYS A 94 -10.88 -7.99 28.16
N ARG A 95 -11.02 -7.71 26.86
CA ARG A 95 -10.50 -8.57 25.78
C ARG A 95 -9.01 -8.38 25.51
N LEU A 96 -8.47 -7.22 25.90
CA LEU A 96 -7.04 -6.92 25.88
C LEU A 96 -6.34 -7.33 27.18
N GLU A 97 -7.02 -8.06 28.08
CA GLU A 97 -6.38 -8.62 29.27
C GLU A 97 -5.23 -9.57 28.89
N GLY A 98 -4.06 -9.36 29.50
CA GLY A 98 -2.83 -10.07 29.15
C GLY A 98 -2.15 -9.63 27.84
N VAL A 99 -2.70 -8.63 27.13
CA VAL A 99 -2.08 -8.00 25.95
C VAL A 99 -1.35 -6.74 26.41
N GLU A 100 -0.08 -6.60 26.05
CA GLU A 100 0.81 -5.54 26.55
C GLU A 100 1.14 -4.50 25.49
N THR A 101 1.42 -4.93 24.26
CA THR A 101 1.95 -4.04 23.21
C THR A 101 0.96 -3.84 22.05
N LEU A 102 1.20 -2.79 21.26
CA LEU A 102 0.48 -2.57 19.99
C LEU A 102 0.64 -3.76 19.03
N ASN A 103 1.85 -4.30 18.90
CA ASN A 103 2.13 -5.43 18.01
C ASN A 103 1.35 -6.68 18.40
N GLU A 104 1.16 -6.93 19.70
CA GLU A 104 0.32 -8.04 20.16
C GLU A 104 -1.15 -7.86 19.74
N ILE A 105 -1.68 -6.63 19.70
CA ILE A 105 -3.04 -6.38 19.21
C ILE A 105 -3.16 -6.80 17.74
N PHE A 106 -2.23 -6.34 16.88
CA PHE A 106 -2.25 -6.65 15.45
C PHE A 106 -1.98 -8.12 15.13
N ALA A 107 -1.14 -8.80 15.92
CA ALA A 107 -0.81 -10.21 15.73
C ALA A 107 -1.90 -11.16 16.25
N ASN A 108 -2.60 -10.77 17.30
CA ASN A 108 -3.53 -11.65 17.99
C ASN A 108 -5.00 -11.42 17.64
N PHE A 109 -5.38 -10.31 17.01
CA PHE A 109 -6.78 -9.99 16.75
C PHE A 109 -7.06 -9.62 15.29
N ALA A 110 -8.22 -10.03 14.80
CA ALA A 110 -8.80 -9.38 13.63
C ALA A 110 -9.21 -7.94 14.00
N LEU A 111 -9.01 -6.98 13.11
CA LEU A 111 -9.48 -5.60 13.32
C LEU A 111 -10.60 -5.29 12.33
N LYS A 112 -11.64 -4.60 12.80
CA LYS A 112 -12.81 -4.28 11.98
C LYS A 112 -12.39 -3.46 10.76
N SER A 113 -12.93 -3.82 9.60
CA SER A 113 -12.65 -3.16 8.32
C SER A 113 -11.17 -3.09 7.94
N THR A 114 -10.31 -3.92 8.56
CA THR A 114 -8.87 -3.92 8.34
C THR A 114 -8.46 -5.24 7.70
N PRO A 115 -7.96 -5.23 6.45
CA PRO A 115 -7.45 -6.43 5.80
C PRO A 115 -6.27 -7.06 6.54
N GLU A 116 -6.09 -8.37 6.41
CA GLU A 116 -4.97 -9.08 7.03
C GLU A 116 -3.59 -8.60 6.52
N SER A 117 -3.51 -8.15 5.27
CA SER A 117 -2.31 -7.54 4.69
C SER A 117 -1.87 -6.30 5.46
N VAL A 118 -2.81 -5.51 6.01
CA VAL A 118 -2.48 -4.36 6.86
C VAL A 118 -1.82 -4.82 8.16
N ASN A 119 -2.40 -5.84 8.82
CA ASN A 119 -1.82 -6.37 10.06
C ASN A 119 -0.42 -6.94 9.81
N ARG A 120 -0.25 -7.72 8.74
CA ARG A 120 1.05 -8.27 8.37
C ARG A 120 2.05 -7.15 8.06
N ALA A 121 1.69 -6.15 7.25
CA ALA A 121 2.58 -5.03 6.95
C ALA A 121 3.08 -4.29 8.20
N VAL A 122 2.21 -4.01 9.17
CA VAL A 122 2.60 -3.36 10.42
C VAL A 122 3.60 -4.21 11.22
N LEU A 123 3.36 -5.52 11.33
CA LEU A 123 4.21 -6.45 12.08
C LEU A 123 5.55 -6.71 11.38
N GLU A 124 5.54 -6.84 10.06
CA GLU A 124 6.75 -7.04 9.26
C GLU A 124 7.60 -5.77 9.22
N TRP A 125 6.97 -4.59 9.24
CA TRP A 125 7.67 -3.31 9.38
C TRP A 125 8.29 -3.16 10.77
N SER A 126 7.55 -3.46 11.85
CA SER A 126 8.09 -3.37 13.21
C SER A 126 9.23 -4.35 13.46
N ALA A 127 9.24 -5.48 12.76
CA ALA A 127 10.33 -6.44 12.77
C ALA A 127 11.50 -6.10 11.81
N GLY A 128 11.43 -4.97 11.09
CA GLY A 128 12.48 -4.53 10.16
C GLY A 128 12.56 -5.32 8.85
N ARG A 129 11.57 -6.17 8.55
CA ARG A 129 11.54 -6.99 7.32
C ARG A 129 10.93 -6.23 6.13
N TYR A 130 10.03 -5.28 6.38
CA TYR A 130 9.51 -4.38 5.34
C TYR A 130 10.20 -3.02 5.42
N GLY A 131 10.82 -2.59 4.31
CA GLY A 131 11.51 -1.30 4.18
C GLY A 131 10.55 -0.12 3.99
N LEU A 132 9.68 0.14 4.97
CA LEU A 132 8.70 1.22 4.89
C LEU A 132 9.22 2.54 5.48
N GLU A 133 8.83 3.65 4.86
CA GLU A 133 9.15 5.01 5.29
C GLU A 133 7.86 5.77 5.61
N LEU A 134 7.71 6.20 6.87
CA LEU A 134 6.57 7.00 7.30
C LEU A 134 6.71 8.43 6.79
N MET A 135 5.70 8.92 6.09
CA MET A 135 5.64 10.31 5.60
C MET A 135 4.39 11.01 6.12
N PHE A 136 4.53 12.29 6.49
CA PHE A 136 3.42 13.14 6.95
C PHE A 136 2.89 14.09 5.87
N ARG A 137 3.41 13.93 4.65
CA ARG A 137 2.95 14.58 3.43
C ARG A 137 2.86 13.53 2.33
N ILE A 138 2.07 13.83 1.30
CA ILE A 138 2.06 13.01 0.10
C ILE A 138 3.41 13.26 -0.61
N PRO A 139 4.20 12.21 -0.88
CA PRO A 139 5.45 12.36 -1.63
C PRO A 139 5.19 12.80 -3.07
N TYR A 140 6.16 13.49 -3.66
CA TYR A 140 6.14 13.73 -5.10
C TYR A 140 6.41 12.42 -5.87
N PRO A 141 5.88 12.25 -7.08
CA PRO A 141 6.10 11.05 -7.89
C PRO A 141 7.58 10.65 -8.04
N ALA A 142 8.48 11.62 -8.23
CA ALA A 142 9.92 11.36 -8.33
C ALA A 142 10.53 10.84 -7.01
N GLU A 143 10.02 11.28 -5.85
CA GLU A 143 10.46 10.75 -4.55
C GLU A 143 9.97 9.32 -4.35
N VAL A 144 8.73 9.04 -4.77
CA VAL A 144 8.18 7.68 -4.76
C VAL A 144 9.06 6.79 -5.62
N LEU A 145 9.32 7.15 -6.89
CA LEU A 145 10.18 6.40 -7.81
C LEU A 145 11.54 6.07 -7.19
N LYS A 146 12.19 7.06 -6.57
CA LYS A 146 13.48 6.87 -5.88
C LYS A 146 13.39 5.86 -4.74
N GLN A 147 12.31 5.87 -3.95
CA GLN A 147 12.10 4.85 -2.93
C GLN A 147 11.81 3.48 -3.54
N GLN A 148 10.95 3.42 -4.58
CA GLN A 148 10.52 2.17 -5.21
C GLN A 148 11.72 1.40 -5.78
N LYS A 149 12.63 2.07 -6.49
CA LYS A 149 13.83 1.42 -7.06
C LYS A 149 14.81 0.90 -6.00
N MET A 150 14.79 1.49 -4.80
CA MET A 150 15.60 1.04 -3.66
C MET A 150 14.92 -0.07 -2.84
N GLY A 151 13.77 -0.58 -3.31
CA GLY A 151 12.98 -1.57 -2.56
C GLY A 151 12.43 -1.02 -1.26
N ARG A 152 12.08 0.26 -1.25
CA ARG A 152 11.40 0.95 -0.15
C ARG A 152 10.00 1.35 -0.58
N ARG A 153 9.12 1.57 0.40
CA ARG A 153 7.74 2.04 0.18
C ARG A 153 7.40 3.15 1.16
N CYS A 154 6.70 4.16 0.68
CA CYS A 154 6.13 5.18 1.55
C CYS A 154 4.85 4.65 2.21
N VAL A 155 4.65 5.04 3.46
CA VAL A 155 3.37 4.94 4.15
C VAL A 155 2.99 6.33 4.60
N THR A 156 1.88 6.85 4.10
CA THR A 156 1.50 8.24 4.32
C THR A 156 0.47 8.35 5.43
N ALA A 157 0.82 9.09 6.49
CA ALA A 157 -0.12 9.44 7.54
C ALA A 157 -0.49 10.92 7.45
N ILE A 158 -1.78 11.21 7.30
CA ILE A 158 -2.28 12.57 7.29
C ILE A 158 -2.51 13.02 8.74
N VAL A 159 -1.82 14.09 9.12
CA VAL A 159 -1.83 14.65 10.49
C VAL A 159 -1.98 16.17 10.46
N ASP A 160 -2.73 16.68 9.49
CA ASP A 160 -3.01 18.10 9.30
C ASP A 160 -4.47 18.33 8.91
N GLN A 161 -4.78 19.53 8.42
CA GLN A 161 -6.13 19.96 8.08
C GLN A 161 -6.82 19.04 7.04
N ARG A 162 -6.05 18.32 6.23
CA ARG A 162 -6.55 17.36 5.23
C ARG A 162 -7.24 16.15 5.85
N LEU A 163 -7.12 15.94 7.16
CA LEU A 163 -7.94 14.95 7.88
C LEU A 163 -9.45 15.16 7.69
N SER A 164 -9.87 16.40 7.44
CA SER A 164 -11.27 16.77 7.27
C SER A 164 -11.79 16.61 5.83
N THR A 165 -10.96 16.15 4.89
CA THR A 165 -11.31 16.05 3.47
C THR A 165 -10.88 14.71 2.87
N TYR A 166 -11.40 14.39 1.68
CA TYR A 166 -10.89 13.23 0.94
C TYR A 166 -9.51 13.53 0.36
N ILE A 167 -8.57 12.63 0.64
CA ILE A 167 -7.23 12.61 0.10
C ILE A 167 -7.30 12.16 -1.36
N LEU A 168 -6.79 13.01 -2.26
CA LEU A 168 -6.85 12.85 -3.71
C LEU A 168 -8.28 12.61 -4.23
N GLY A 169 -9.30 13.16 -3.55
CA GLY A 169 -10.72 13.07 -3.93
C GLY A 169 -11.38 11.69 -3.71
N GLU A 170 -10.59 10.67 -3.35
CA GLU A 170 -11.06 9.28 -3.35
C GLU A 170 -11.13 8.63 -1.97
N ARG A 171 -10.28 9.03 -1.03
CA ARG A 171 -9.99 8.26 0.19
C ARG A 171 -10.04 9.10 1.45
N ASP A 172 -10.57 8.58 2.54
CA ASP A 172 -10.33 9.15 3.87
C ASP A 172 -8.94 8.76 4.39
N ALA A 173 -8.43 9.48 5.38
CA ALA A 173 -7.06 9.31 5.87
C ALA A 173 -6.76 7.89 6.40
N LEU A 174 -7.70 7.23 7.07
CA LEU A 174 -7.54 5.83 7.50
C LEU A 174 -7.46 4.89 6.29
N SER A 175 -8.36 5.08 5.32
CA SER A 175 -8.34 4.26 4.10
C SER A 175 -7.09 4.49 3.24
N PHE A 176 -6.49 5.68 3.31
CA PHE A 176 -5.27 6.05 2.59
C PHE A 176 -4.06 5.33 3.17
N ILE A 177 -3.87 5.38 4.50
CA ILE A 177 -2.74 4.68 5.13
C ILE A 177 -2.86 3.15 5.02
N MET A 178 -4.08 2.61 5.11
CA MET A 178 -4.33 1.18 4.88
C MET A 178 -4.02 0.77 3.44
N HIS A 179 -4.33 1.63 2.46
CA HIS A 179 -4.01 1.39 1.07
C HIS A 179 -2.49 1.25 0.85
N ASP A 180 -1.70 2.16 1.42
CA ASP A 180 -0.23 2.10 1.33
C ASP A 180 0.31 0.80 1.95
N LEU A 181 -0.23 0.38 3.10
CA LEU A 181 0.15 -0.87 3.78
C LEU A 181 -0.24 -2.13 2.99
N ILE A 182 -1.40 -2.11 2.32
CA ILE A 182 -1.84 -3.22 1.45
C ILE A 182 -0.87 -3.38 0.27
N HIS A 183 -0.46 -2.27 -0.36
CA HIS A 183 0.51 -2.31 -1.46
C HIS A 183 1.89 -2.73 -0.99
N ALA A 184 2.34 -2.21 0.16
CA ALA A 184 3.58 -2.66 0.79
C ALA A 184 3.56 -4.17 1.00
N ASP A 185 2.49 -4.71 1.59
CA ASP A 185 2.38 -6.14 1.82
C ASP A 185 2.42 -6.96 0.53
N HIS A 186 1.65 -6.58 -0.50
CA HIS A 186 1.71 -7.27 -1.79
C HIS A 186 3.10 -7.21 -2.44
N PHE A 187 3.83 -6.10 -2.23
CA PHE A 187 5.19 -5.91 -2.74
C PHE A 187 6.21 -6.81 -2.04
N TYR A 188 6.22 -6.88 -0.70
CA TYR A 188 7.23 -7.63 0.05
C TYR A 188 6.90 -9.11 0.22
N TYR A 189 5.61 -9.47 0.31
CA TYR A 189 5.19 -10.84 0.60
C TYR A 189 5.41 -11.80 -0.58
N HIS A 190 5.41 -11.29 -1.82
CA HIS A 190 5.59 -12.09 -3.04
C HIS A 190 6.89 -11.72 -3.78
N ASN A 191 7.86 -12.64 -3.82
CA ASN A 191 9.20 -12.41 -4.38
C ASN A 191 9.20 -12.00 -5.87
N GLU A 192 8.30 -12.55 -6.68
CA GLU A 192 8.21 -12.21 -8.11
C GLU A 192 7.76 -10.76 -8.33
N CYS A 193 6.76 -10.32 -7.57
CA CYS A 193 6.29 -8.92 -7.55
C CYS A 193 7.40 -7.97 -7.13
N TYR A 194 8.15 -8.34 -6.08
CA TYR A 194 9.29 -7.56 -5.59
C TYR A 194 10.34 -7.33 -6.67
N ARG A 195 10.89 -8.41 -7.25
CA ARG A 195 11.98 -8.34 -8.24
C ARG A 195 11.55 -7.63 -9.52
N GLY A 196 10.38 -7.98 -10.06
CA GLY A 196 9.87 -7.39 -11.29
C GLY A 196 9.69 -5.87 -11.15
N GLN A 197 9.17 -5.40 -10.01
CA GLN A 197 9.00 -3.97 -9.79
C GLN A 197 10.30 -3.22 -9.63
N LEU A 198 11.27 -3.75 -8.89
CA LEU A 198 12.58 -3.10 -8.80
C LEU A 198 13.21 -2.93 -10.18
N GLY A 199 13.12 -3.97 -11.00
CA GLY A 199 13.55 -3.91 -12.39
C GLY A 199 12.82 -2.86 -13.20
N PHE A 200 11.48 -2.80 -13.09
CA PHE A 200 10.67 -1.81 -13.79
C PHE A 200 11.04 -0.37 -13.41
N TYR A 201 11.13 -0.06 -12.12
CA TYR A 201 11.47 1.30 -11.68
C TYR A 201 12.92 1.67 -11.95
N GLY A 202 13.85 0.70 -11.86
CA GLY A 202 15.23 0.91 -12.28
C GLY A 202 15.35 1.21 -13.78
N LEU A 203 14.59 0.50 -14.62
CA LEU A 203 14.49 0.80 -16.05
C LEU A 203 13.97 2.22 -16.28
N LEU A 204 12.86 2.60 -15.65
CA LEU A 204 12.28 3.94 -15.82
C LEU A 204 13.24 5.05 -15.39
N ASP A 205 13.93 4.88 -14.27
CA ASP A 205 14.91 5.84 -13.76
C ASP A 205 16.07 6.02 -14.74
N GLN A 206 16.59 4.93 -15.32
CA GLN A 206 17.64 4.98 -16.34
C GLN A 206 17.19 5.64 -17.65
N THR A 207 15.94 5.40 -18.06
CA THR A 207 15.44 5.88 -19.36
C THR A 207 14.61 7.14 -19.25
N ILE A 208 14.58 7.81 -18.10
CA ILE A 208 13.67 8.93 -17.86
C ILE A 208 13.86 10.07 -18.88
N ALA A 209 15.10 10.29 -19.33
CA ALA A 209 15.46 11.30 -20.32
C ALA A 209 14.92 11.01 -21.74
N TYR A 210 14.46 9.78 -22.01
CA TYR A 210 13.83 9.45 -23.28
C TYR A 210 12.41 10.04 -23.39
N PHE A 211 11.72 10.10 -22.26
CA PHE A 211 10.30 10.47 -22.21
C PHE A 211 10.12 11.97 -22.43
N ASP A 212 9.28 12.35 -23.40
CA ASP A 212 8.93 13.75 -23.64
C ASP A 212 7.88 14.23 -22.62
N LEU A 213 8.38 14.64 -21.45
CA LEU A 213 7.57 15.18 -20.36
C LEU A 213 7.14 16.63 -20.60
N SER A 214 7.42 17.23 -21.77
CA SER A 214 6.85 18.53 -22.14
C SER A 214 5.38 18.43 -22.56
N ASN A 215 4.93 17.24 -22.96
CA ASN A 215 3.51 16.93 -23.12
C ASN A 215 2.87 16.75 -21.74
N GLU A 216 2.14 17.77 -21.25
CA GLU A 216 1.56 17.79 -19.90
C GLU A 216 0.60 16.62 -19.62
N ALA A 217 -0.16 16.17 -20.62
CA ALA A 217 -1.10 15.07 -20.44
C ALA A 217 -0.36 13.74 -20.26
N PHE A 218 0.66 13.48 -21.08
CA PHE A 218 1.53 12.32 -20.91
C PHE A 218 2.34 12.40 -19.62
N ALA A 219 2.87 13.58 -19.27
CA ALA A 219 3.63 13.78 -18.03
C ALA A 219 2.78 13.44 -16.80
N SER A 220 1.50 13.84 -16.78
CA SER A 220 0.56 13.48 -15.71
C SER A 220 0.32 11.96 -15.61
N GLU A 221 0.14 11.26 -16.74
CA GLU A 221 0.02 9.79 -16.74
C GLU A 221 1.32 9.09 -16.32
N PHE A 222 2.47 9.62 -16.73
CA PHE A 222 3.79 9.11 -16.34
C PHE A 222 4.04 9.32 -14.84
N GLU A 223 3.70 10.49 -14.31
CA GLU A 223 3.75 10.77 -12.87
C GLU A 223 2.85 9.83 -12.07
N TYR A 224 1.63 9.59 -12.55
CA TYR A 224 0.73 8.60 -11.95
C TYR A 224 1.36 7.19 -11.92
N LEU A 225 1.95 6.77 -13.05
CA LEU A 225 2.62 5.47 -13.19
C LEU A 225 3.78 5.30 -12.21
N ILE A 226 4.65 6.30 -12.06
CA ILE A 226 5.82 6.21 -11.15
C ILE A 226 5.46 6.45 -9.68
N ALA A 227 4.28 7.00 -9.40
CA ALA A 227 3.72 7.11 -8.06
C ALA A 227 2.89 5.88 -7.65
N ASP A 228 2.41 5.08 -8.61
CA ASP A 228 1.68 3.85 -8.32
C ASP A 228 2.61 2.83 -7.65
N MET A 229 2.16 2.26 -6.53
CA MET A 229 2.87 1.23 -5.76
C MET A 229 2.39 -0.18 -6.09
N ASN A 230 1.71 -0.33 -7.22
CA ASN A 230 1.09 -1.59 -7.64
C ASN A 230 2.11 -2.73 -7.71
N ALA A 231 1.74 -3.86 -7.10
CA ALA A 231 2.53 -5.08 -6.99
C ALA A 231 3.07 -5.63 -8.34
N TYR A 232 2.38 -5.37 -9.46
CA TYR A 232 2.54 -6.16 -10.69
C TYR A 232 3.21 -5.39 -11.84
N ALA A 233 4.51 -5.63 -12.06
CA ALA A 233 5.34 -4.92 -13.04
C ALA A 233 4.85 -5.01 -14.50
N VAL A 234 4.29 -6.15 -14.92
CA VAL A 234 3.74 -6.31 -16.27
C VAL A 234 2.54 -5.38 -16.49
N HIS A 235 1.70 -5.17 -15.47
CA HIS A 235 0.62 -4.20 -15.58
C HIS A 235 1.14 -2.78 -15.77
N LEU A 236 2.19 -2.40 -15.01
CA LEU A 236 2.84 -1.10 -15.18
C LEU A 236 3.43 -0.93 -16.60
N LEU A 237 4.09 -1.95 -17.15
CA LEU A 237 4.56 -1.93 -18.55
C LEU A 237 3.41 -1.76 -19.55
N LYS A 238 2.26 -2.42 -19.33
CA LYS A 238 1.08 -2.27 -20.19
C LYS A 238 0.53 -0.84 -20.15
N CYS A 239 0.47 -0.24 -18.97
CA CYS A 239 0.05 1.14 -18.77
C CYS A 239 1.00 2.11 -19.47
N LEU A 240 2.32 1.96 -19.27
CA LEU A 240 3.32 2.79 -19.93
C LEU A 240 3.23 2.69 -21.47
N LYS A 241 3.17 1.46 -22.01
CA LYS A 241 3.02 1.26 -23.46
C LYS A 241 1.76 1.93 -23.98
N SER A 242 0.64 1.78 -23.26
CA SER A 242 -0.63 2.41 -23.63
C SER A 242 -0.50 3.93 -23.66
N ALA A 243 0.09 4.54 -22.62
CA ALA A 243 0.30 5.98 -22.55
C ALA A 243 1.20 6.48 -23.70
N MET A 244 2.33 5.82 -23.93
CA MET A 244 3.26 6.20 -25.01
C MET A 244 2.62 6.15 -26.40
N ILE A 245 1.83 5.10 -26.67
CA ILE A 245 1.13 4.96 -27.96
C ILE A 245 0.00 6.00 -28.07
N HIS A 246 -0.73 6.24 -26.97
CA HIS A 246 -1.86 7.15 -26.96
C HIS A 246 -1.45 8.61 -27.25
N TYR A 247 -0.37 9.08 -26.62
CA TYR A 247 0.07 10.47 -26.74
C TYR A 247 1.09 10.73 -27.84
N PHE A 248 1.79 9.70 -28.31
CA PHE A 248 2.78 9.82 -29.37
C PHE A 248 2.46 8.85 -30.52
N SER A 249 3.06 7.66 -30.53
CA SER A 249 2.86 6.66 -31.58
C SER A 249 3.45 5.30 -31.19
N GLU A 250 3.14 4.27 -31.98
CA GLU A 250 3.81 2.98 -31.88
C GLU A 250 5.31 3.07 -32.21
N ASP A 251 5.69 3.94 -33.15
CA ASP A 251 7.09 4.17 -33.50
C ASP A 251 7.88 4.81 -32.36
N TYR A 252 7.27 5.69 -31.57
CA TYR A 252 7.88 6.27 -30.37
C TYR A 252 8.18 5.17 -29.32
N PHE A 253 7.21 4.29 -29.06
CA PHE A 253 7.42 3.12 -28.21
C PHE A 253 8.51 2.18 -28.76
N ARG A 254 8.52 1.93 -30.07
CA ARG A 254 9.56 1.12 -30.72
C ARG A 254 10.95 1.76 -30.61
N GLY A 255 11.04 3.07 -30.75
CA GLY A 255 12.29 3.83 -30.58
C GLY A 255 12.86 3.69 -29.17
N TRP A 256 12.03 3.80 -28.13
CA TRP A 256 12.44 3.57 -26.75
C TRP A 256 12.98 2.15 -26.55
N THR A 257 12.20 1.18 -27.01
CA THR A 257 12.49 -0.23 -26.79
C THR A 257 13.68 -0.75 -27.60
N GLN A 258 13.96 -0.19 -28.78
CA GLN A 258 15.05 -0.65 -29.65
C GLN A 258 16.43 -0.57 -28.96
N ALA A 259 16.65 0.44 -28.12
CA ALA A 259 17.89 0.60 -27.37
C ALA A 259 18.03 -0.39 -26.19
N LEU A 260 16.96 -1.09 -25.82
CA LEU A 260 16.88 -1.93 -24.62
C LEU A 260 16.98 -3.44 -24.90
N ASN A 261 17.00 -3.83 -26.18
CA ASN A 261 17.00 -5.24 -26.62
C ASN A 261 15.96 -6.11 -25.87
N PRO A 262 14.66 -5.75 -25.88
CA PRO A 262 13.66 -6.40 -25.05
C PRO A 262 13.21 -7.75 -25.62
N PRO A 263 12.58 -8.61 -24.79
CA PRO A 263 11.95 -9.81 -25.29
C PRO A 263 10.75 -9.49 -26.19
N VAL A 264 10.41 -10.41 -27.10
CA VAL A 264 9.23 -10.32 -27.99
C VAL A 264 7.94 -10.07 -27.19
N ALA A 265 7.88 -10.59 -25.96
CA ALA A 265 6.79 -10.36 -25.01
C ALA A 265 6.44 -8.87 -24.81
N LEU A 266 7.43 -7.96 -24.82
CA LEU A 266 7.19 -6.53 -24.63
C LEU A 266 6.42 -5.92 -25.81
N TYR A 267 6.75 -6.33 -27.04
CA TYR A 267 6.03 -5.93 -28.24
C TYR A 267 4.63 -6.53 -28.31
N ALA A 268 4.44 -7.74 -27.78
CA ALA A 268 3.15 -8.41 -27.73
C ALA A 268 2.17 -7.80 -26.72
N LEU A 269 2.63 -7.01 -25.74
CA LEU A 269 1.75 -6.38 -24.73
C LEU A 269 0.56 -5.64 -25.38
N ASN A 270 -0.63 -5.80 -24.81
CA ASN A 270 -1.89 -5.21 -25.29
C ASN A 270 -2.34 -5.68 -26.69
N THR A 271 -1.81 -6.81 -27.18
CA THR A 271 -2.24 -7.44 -28.43
C THR A 271 -2.83 -8.84 -28.18
N PRO A 272 -3.62 -9.39 -29.13
CA PRO A 272 -4.10 -10.78 -29.05
C PRO A 272 -2.99 -11.84 -29.01
N ALA A 273 -1.76 -11.50 -29.43
CA ALA A 273 -0.62 -12.40 -29.39
C ALA A 273 -0.02 -12.55 -27.98
N TYR A 274 -0.45 -11.75 -27.00
CA TYR A 274 0.06 -11.82 -25.63
C TYR A 274 -0.48 -13.03 -24.88
N VAL A 275 0.41 -13.91 -24.40
CA VAL A 275 0.06 -15.07 -23.58
C VAL A 275 0.62 -14.86 -22.16
N PRO A 276 -0.18 -14.42 -21.18
CA PRO A 276 0.32 -13.97 -19.88
C PRO A 276 1.25 -14.97 -19.18
N VAL A 277 0.81 -16.20 -18.98
CA VAL A 277 1.58 -17.22 -18.23
C VAL A 277 2.98 -17.45 -18.82
N GLU A 278 3.08 -17.45 -20.16
CA GLU A 278 4.34 -17.72 -20.86
C GLU A 278 5.22 -16.47 -20.96
N MET A 279 4.61 -15.31 -21.25
CA MET A 279 5.30 -14.07 -21.57
C MET A 279 5.65 -13.23 -20.34
N ASP A 280 4.86 -13.33 -19.26
CA ASP A 280 5.13 -12.62 -18.00
C ASP A 280 6.50 -13.04 -17.44
N SER A 281 6.84 -14.33 -17.48
CA SER A 281 8.14 -14.85 -17.02
C SER A 281 9.34 -14.27 -17.78
N GLN A 282 9.20 -14.07 -19.09
CA GLN A 282 10.23 -13.48 -19.95
C GLN A 282 10.43 -12.00 -19.61
N LEU A 283 9.33 -11.26 -19.41
CA LEU A 283 9.37 -9.86 -19.02
C LEU A 283 9.99 -9.67 -17.64
N LEU A 284 9.58 -10.47 -16.66
CA LEU A 284 10.12 -10.39 -15.30
C LEU A 284 11.62 -10.72 -15.26
N THR A 285 12.06 -11.70 -16.06
CA THR A 285 13.48 -12.05 -16.19
C THR A 285 14.28 -10.92 -16.85
N TRP A 286 13.74 -10.29 -17.89
CA TRP A 286 14.36 -9.13 -18.54
C TRP A 286 14.43 -7.91 -17.60
N LEU A 287 13.34 -7.61 -16.88
CA LEU A 287 13.28 -6.50 -15.92
C LEU A 287 14.30 -6.67 -14.79
N ASP A 288 14.56 -7.88 -14.31
CA ASP A 288 15.50 -8.14 -13.20
C ASP A 288 16.93 -7.63 -13.49
N GLN A 289 17.29 -7.45 -14.77
CA GLN A 289 18.58 -6.87 -15.20
C GLN A 289 18.75 -5.40 -14.79
N TYR A 290 17.64 -4.69 -14.55
CA TYR A 290 17.63 -3.26 -14.21
C TYR A 290 17.51 -3.00 -12.70
N ARG A 291 17.60 -4.03 -11.85
CA ARG A 291 17.36 -3.92 -10.40
C ARG A 291 18.45 -3.17 -9.61
N LEU A 292 19.70 -3.20 -10.08
CA LEU A 292 20.89 -2.71 -9.34
C LEU A 292 21.55 -1.48 -9.96
N SER A 293 20.91 -0.89 -10.95
CA SER A 293 21.36 0.32 -11.64
C SER A 293 20.98 1.60 -10.91
#